data_AF-A0A6A6ENZ9-F1
#
_entry.id   AF-A0A6A6ENZ9-F1
#
_cell.length_a   1.000
_cell.length_b   1.000
_cell.length_c   1.000
_cell.angle_alpha   90.00
_cell.angle_beta   90.00
_cell.angle_gamma   90.00
#
_symmetry.space_group_name_H-M   'P 1'
#
loop_
_entity.id
_entity.type
_entity.pdbx_description
1 polymer ?
#
loop_
_entity_poly.entity_id
_entity_poly.type
_entity_poly.pdbx_seq_one_letter_code
_entity_poly.pdbx_strand_id
1 'polypeptide(L)' 'RLHMNKHNRPYKCSFPGCGKGFTTSGSQRLHEGGVHQMHGEPLSCPHCPYKATRKDNLLKHIIRYH' A
#
# COMPACT_ATOMS: atom_id res chain seq x y z
N ARG A 1 -21.97 16.25 -11.33
CA ARG A 1 -20.94 16.87 -10.43
C ARG A 1 -20.14 15.78 -9.70
N LEU A 2 -19.57 14.78 -10.40
CA LEU A 2 -18.80 13.68 -9.80
C LEU A 2 -17.30 13.72 -10.17
N HIS A 3 -16.88 14.70 -10.99
CA HIS A 3 -15.52 14.84 -11.50
C HIS A 3 -14.53 15.43 -10.48
N MET A 4 -14.99 16.25 -9.51
CA MET A 4 -14.14 17.00 -8.58
C MET A 4 -13.46 16.13 -7.50
N ASN A 5 -13.96 14.91 -7.23
CA ASN A 5 -13.37 14.02 -6.22
C ASN A 5 -12.03 13.41 -6.65
N LYS A 6 -11.63 13.53 -7.92
CA LYS A 6 -10.29 13.12 -8.38
C LYS A 6 -9.20 14.14 -8.04
N HIS A 7 -9.57 15.40 -7.86
CA HIS A 7 -8.64 16.49 -7.51
C HIS A 7 -8.49 16.63 -5.99
N ASN A 8 -9.56 16.37 -5.22
CA ASN A 8 -9.48 16.34 -3.77
C ASN A 8 -8.79 15.07 -3.29
N ARG A 9 -7.54 15.23 -2.86
CA ARG A 9 -6.72 14.20 -2.22
C ARG A 9 -6.52 14.54 -0.74
N PRO A 10 -7.58 14.40 0.09
CA PRO A 10 -7.53 14.83 1.49
C PRO A 10 -6.59 13.96 2.32
N TYR A 11 -6.29 12.74 1.87
CA TYR A 11 -5.43 11.80 2.57
C TYR A 11 -3.98 11.99 2.09
N LYS A 12 -3.18 12.72 2.87
CA LYS A 12 -1.78 13.02 2.55
C LYS A 12 -0.86 12.07 3.30
N CYS A 13 0.19 11.59 2.63
CA CYS A 13 1.23 10.81 3.26
C CYS A 13 1.87 11.61 4.40
N SER A 14 2.01 10.97 5.55
CA SER A 14 2.55 11.56 6.78
C SER A 14 4.07 11.51 6.83
N PHE A 15 4.72 10.83 5.86
CA PHE A 15 6.17 10.71 5.80
C PHE A 15 6.81 12.07 5.45
N PRO A 16 7.76 12.58 6.27
CA PRO A 16 8.45 13.84 6.00
C PRO A 16 9.07 13.86 4.61
N GLY A 17 8.73 14.87 3.80
CA GLY A 17 9.28 15.04 2.45
C GLY A 17 8.61 14.24 1.32
N CYS A 18 7.60 13.39 1.59
CA CYS A 18 6.91 12.64 0.53
C CYS A 18 5.83 13.46 -0.19
N GLY A 19 4.99 14.19 0.55
CA GLY A 19 3.96 15.10 0.00
C GLY A 19 2.84 14.43 -0.83
N LYS A 20 2.86 13.10 -0.97
CA LYS A 20 1.95 12.37 -1.85
C LYS A 20 0.53 12.36 -1.30
N GLY A 21 -0.46 12.64 -2.16
CA GLY A 21 -1.87 12.67 -1.77
C GLY A 21 -2.71 11.56 -2.43
N PHE A 22 -3.74 11.13 -1.72
CA PHE A 22 -4.63 10.03 -2.06
C PHE A 22 -6.10 10.42 -1.88
N THR A 23 -6.98 9.77 -2.63
CA THR A 23 -8.43 9.99 -2.55
C THR A 23 -9.08 9.20 -1.41
N THR A 24 -8.39 8.19 -0.88
CA THR A 24 -8.87 7.36 0.24
C THR A 24 -7.78 7.13 1.29
N SER A 25 -8.16 6.99 2.56
CA SER A 25 -7.24 6.66 3.65
C SER A 25 -6.55 5.31 3.46
N GLY A 26 -7.27 4.31 2.92
CA GLY A 26 -6.72 3.00 2.63
C GLY A 26 -5.56 3.05 1.64
N SER A 27 -5.67 3.86 0.58
CA SER A 27 -4.60 3.99 -0.42
C SER A 27 -3.40 4.78 0.11
N GLN A 28 -3.60 5.77 0.98
CA GLN A 28 -2.51 6.42 1.72
C GLN A 28 -1.76 5.42 2.59
N ARG A 29 -2.46 4.64 3.42
CA ARG A 29 -1.84 3.68 4.34
C ARG A 29 -1.08 2.58 3.60
N LEU A 30 -1.62 2.08 2.49
CA LEU A 30 -0.92 1.12 1.63
C LEU A 30 0.37 1.70 1.04
N HIS A 31 0.35 2.97 0.64
CA HIS A 31 1.54 3.67 0.19
C HIS A 31 2.57 3.83 1.30
N GLU A 32 2.16 4.25 2.49
CA GLU A 32 3.03 4.41 3.66
C GLU A 32 3.68 3.07 4.06
N GLY A 33 2.91 1.97 4.07
CA GLY A 33 3.46 0.64 4.34
C GLY A 33 4.36 0.10 3.23
N GLY A 34 4.06 0.38 1.97
CA GLY A 34 4.83 -0.13 0.84
C GLY A 34 6.11 0.64 0.53
N VAL A 35 6.09 1.96 0.71
CA VAL A 35 7.18 2.87 0.29
C VAL A 35 8.00 3.34 1.49
N HIS A 36 7.35 3.51 2.64
CA HIS A 36 7.98 4.03 3.85
C HIS A 36 8.07 3.00 4.98
N GLN A 37 7.67 1.74 4.71
CA GLN A 37 7.67 0.65 5.68
C GLN A 37 6.92 1.00 6.99
N MET A 38 5.80 1.73 6.86
CA MET A 38 4.98 2.17 7.99
C MET A 38 3.72 1.30 8.19
N HIS A 39 3.09 1.39 9.37
CA HIS A 39 1.77 0.81 9.67
C HIS A 39 1.64 -0.73 9.61
N GLY A 40 2.74 -1.48 9.62
CA GLY A 40 2.74 -2.93 9.83
C GLY A 40 3.94 -3.66 9.25
N GLU A 41 4.11 -4.92 9.69
CA GLU A 41 5.12 -5.84 9.18
C GLU A 41 4.74 -6.43 7.82
N PRO A 42 5.73 -6.73 6.95
CA PRO A 42 5.49 -7.46 5.71
C PRO A 42 4.90 -8.84 5.96
N LEU A 43 3.96 -9.25 5.11
CA LEU A 43 3.37 -10.59 5.12
C LEU A 43 4.39 -11.58 4.53
N SER A 44 4.75 -12.61 5.30
CA SER A 44 5.71 -13.61 4.87
C SER A 44 5.02 -14.76 4.12
N CYS A 45 5.67 -15.28 3.09
CA CYS A 45 5.22 -16.47 2.37
C CYS A 45 5.44 -17.72 3.23
N PRO A 46 4.47 -18.66 3.26
CA PRO A 46 4.63 -19.90 4.04
C PRO A 46 5.58 -20.92 3.39
N HIS A 47 5.91 -20.77 2.10
CA HIS A 47 6.71 -21.76 1.36
C HIS A 47 8.13 -21.29 1.04
N CYS A 48 8.43 -19.99 1.17
CA CYS A 48 9.74 -19.43 0.87
C CYS A 48 10.00 -18.12 1.64
N PRO A 49 11.24 -17.58 1.62
CA PRO A 49 11.60 -16.34 2.32
C PRO A 49 10.95 -15.05 1.77
N TYR A 50 10.11 -15.12 0.74
CA TYR A 50 9.48 -13.96 0.12
C TYR A 50 8.54 -13.23 1.09
N LYS A 51 8.56 -11.91 1.05
CA LYS A 51 7.68 -11.05 1.85
C LYS A 51 6.95 -10.04 0.96
N ALA A 52 5.69 -9.78 1.27
CA ALA A 52 4.85 -8.81 0.57
C ALA A 52 4.25 -7.80 1.54
N THR A 53 4.17 -6.54 1.12
CA THR A 53 3.48 -5.49 1.89
C THR A 53 1.97 -5.54 1.75
N ARG A 54 1.45 -6.39 0.84
CA ARG A 54 0.01 -6.53 0.54
C ARG A 54 -0.39 -7.99 0.37
N LYS A 55 -1.58 -8.34 0.87
CA LYS A 55 -2.13 -9.69 0.80
C LYS A 55 -2.35 -10.17 -0.64
N ASP A 56 -2.85 -9.31 -1.52
CA ASP A 56 -3.06 -9.69 -2.93
C ASP A 56 -1.75 -9.96 -3.66
N ASN A 57 -0.67 -9.25 -3.33
CA ASN A 57 0.66 -9.54 -3.85
C ASN A 57 1.17 -10.88 -3.32
N LEU A 58 0.97 -11.19 -2.03
CA LEU A 58 1.35 -12.48 -1.46
C LEU A 58 0.59 -13.64 -2.11
N LEU A 59 -0.73 -13.51 -2.29
CA LEU A 59 -1.55 -14.54 -2.94
C LEU A 59 -1.12 -14.77 -4.39
N LYS A 60 -0.87 -13.70 -5.15
CA LYS A 60 -0.33 -13.82 -6.52
C LYS A 60 1.04 -14.48 -6.55
N HIS A 61 1.89 -14.17 -5.57
CA HIS A 61 3.18 -14.83 -5.43
C HIS A 61 2.99 -16.32 -5.16
N ILE A 62 2.15 -16.71 -4.20
CA ILE A 62 1.89 -18.12 -3.91
C ILE A 62 1.38 -18.79 -5.18
N ILE A 63 0.27 -18.35 -5.77
CA ILE A 63 -0.33 -18.97 -6.97
C ILE A 63 0.65 -19.11 -8.15
N ARG A 64 1.59 -18.17 -8.31
CA ARG A 64 2.52 -18.16 -9.44
C ARG A 64 3.76 -19.03 -9.22
N TYR A 65 4.20 -19.17 -7.99
CA TYR A 65 5.48 -19.79 -7.65
C TYR A 65 5.35 -21.07 -6.81
N HIS A 66 4.15 -21.39 -6.31
CA HIS A 66 3.81 -22.51 -5.43
C HIS A 66 2.43 -23.10 -5.79
#